data_AF-A0A0P7Y0K1-F1
#
_entry.id   AF-A0A0P7Y0K1-F1
#
_cell.length_a   1.000
_cell.length_b   1.000
_cell.length_c   1.000
_cell.angle_alpha   90.00
_cell.angle_beta   90.00
_cell.angle_gamma   90.00
#
_symmetry.space_group_name_H-M   'P 1'
#
loop_
_entity.id
_entity.type
_entity.pdbx_description
1 polymer ?
#
loop_
_entity_poly.entity_id
_entity_poly.type
_entity_poly.pdbx_seq_one_letter_code
_entity_poly.pdbx_strand_id
1 'polypeptide(L)'
;MKKPSQPRYPRSQWIPDGVYVVRYRSPVDQSGGVVTLRNGRATGGDSSYYYDGYLEDGPNGPLARMLFVRHRPGSVSVVGDVEHFTVIFDGRVDGELFHLEGVLPEAPGLKLTAVMSRLPVEFED
;
A
#
# COMPACT_ATOMS: atom_id res chain seq x y z
N MET A 1 -24.76 -24.21 3.20
CA MET A 1 -24.55 -22.80 2.78
C MET A 1 -23.22 -22.72 2.03
N LYS A 2 -23.18 -22.23 0.78
CA LYS A 2 -21.91 -22.00 0.07
C LYS A 2 -21.23 -20.78 0.71
N LYS A 3 -19.95 -20.91 1.10
CA LYS A 3 -19.16 -19.74 1.52
C LYS A 3 -19.20 -18.70 0.38
N PRO A 4 -19.38 -17.40 0.68
CA PRO A 4 -19.25 -16.38 -0.36
C PRO A 4 -17.87 -16.51 -1.01
N SER A 5 -17.83 -16.46 -2.35
CA SER A 5 -16.56 -16.47 -3.08
C SER A 5 -15.74 -15.26 -2.65
N GLN A 6 -14.49 -15.48 -2.25
CA GLN A 6 -13.58 -14.37 -1.95
C GLN A 6 -13.47 -13.45 -3.17
N PRO A 7 -13.38 -12.12 -2.98
CA PRO A 7 -13.13 -11.20 -4.07
C PRO A 7 -11.81 -11.60 -4.76
N ARG A 8 -11.85 -11.76 -6.08
CA ARG A 8 -10.67 -12.03 -6.89
C ARG A 8 -10.05 -10.69 -7.26
N TYR A 9 -9.02 -10.28 -6.53
CA TYR A 9 -8.28 -9.07 -6.84
C TYR A 9 -7.53 -9.21 -8.17
N PRO A 10 -7.37 -8.12 -8.94
CA PRO A 10 -6.42 -8.11 -10.04
C PRO A 10 -5.02 -8.43 -9.47
N ARG A 11 -4.17 -9.04 -10.29
CA ARG A 11 -2.76 -9.28 -9.94
C ARG A 11 -1.92 -8.35 -10.79
N SER A 12 -0.88 -7.79 -10.19
CA SER A 12 0.14 -7.09 -10.96
C SER A 12 1.27 -8.04 -11.35
N GLN A 13 1.74 -7.93 -12.59
CA GLN A 13 2.98 -8.60 -13.02
C GLN A 13 4.24 -7.84 -12.57
N TRP A 14 4.09 -6.55 -12.22
CA TRP A 14 5.22 -5.68 -11.87
C TRP A 14 5.77 -5.92 -10.47
N ILE A 15 4.91 -6.30 -9.52
CA ILE A 15 5.29 -6.54 -8.13
C ILE A 15 4.86 -7.95 -7.71
N PRO A 16 5.80 -8.88 -7.51
CA PRO A 16 5.51 -10.25 -7.11
C PRO A 16 4.81 -10.34 -5.74
N ASP A 17 4.17 -11.47 -5.47
CA ASP A 17 3.73 -11.80 -4.11
C ASP A 17 4.95 -11.86 -3.16
N GLY A 18 4.78 -11.38 -1.93
CA GLY A 18 5.87 -11.26 -0.96
C GLY A 18 5.54 -10.34 0.21
N VAL A 19 6.48 -10.22 1.13
CA VAL A 19 6.45 -9.25 2.22
C VAL A 19 7.43 -8.13 1.90
N TYR A 20 7.03 -6.89 2.12
CA TYR A 20 7.77 -5.70 1.74
C TYR A 20 7.90 -4.74 2.92
N VAL A 21 9.10 -4.19 3.11
CA VAL A 21 9.25 -2.97 3.91
C VAL A 21 8.86 -1.80 3.03
N VAL A 22 8.02 -0.92 3.56
CA VAL A 22 7.64 0.33 2.93
C VAL A 22 8.15 1.51 3.74
N ARG A 23 8.81 2.45 3.08
CA ARG A 23 9.13 3.78 3.63
C ARG A 23 8.32 4.81 2.87
N TYR A 24 7.60 5.66 3.56
CA TYR A 24 6.73 6.64 2.93
C TYR A 24 6.88 8.02 3.56
N ARG A 25 6.64 9.05 2.76
CA ARG A 25 6.77 10.46 3.16
C ARG A 25 5.73 11.34 2.50
N SER A 26 5.25 12.33 3.25
CA SER A 26 4.51 13.49 2.76
C SER A 26 5.43 14.72 2.79
N PRO A 27 4.96 15.92 2.39
CA PRO A 27 5.75 17.14 2.53
C PRO A 27 6.10 17.52 3.98
N VAL A 28 5.37 16.98 4.97
CA VAL A 28 5.47 17.40 6.38
C VAL A 28 6.00 16.32 7.31
N ASP A 29 5.96 15.04 6.92
CA ASP A 29 6.35 13.93 7.79
C ASP A 29 6.79 12.68 6.99
N GLN A 30 7.47 11.74 7.66
CA GLN A 30 7.90 10.47 7.09
C GLN A 30 7.80 9.32 8.11
N SER A 31 7.49 8.12 7.63
CA SER A 31 7.39 6.92 8.46
C SER A 31 7.60 5.66 7.62
N GLY A 32 7.36 4.49 8.19
CA GLY A 32 7.44 3.22 7.50
C GLY A 32 6.60 2.14 8.14
N GLY A 33 6.41 1.05 7.40
CA GLY A 33 5.59 -0.09 7.77
C GLY A 33 5.94 -1.33 6.98
N VAL A 34 5.04 -2.31 7.01
CA VAL A 34 5.17 -3.57 6.27
C VAL A 34 3.90 -3.82 5.46
N VAL A 35 4.06 -4.30 4.23
CA VAL A 35 2.96 -4.73 3.35
C VAL A 35 3.22 -6.15 2.88
N THR A 36 2.20 -6.99 2.98
CA THR A 36 2.12 -8.32 2.38
C THR A 36 1.29 -8.23 1.10
N LEU A 37 1.87 -8.68 -0.01
CA LEU A 37 1.20 -8.93 -1.27
C LEU A 37 0.96 -10.43 -1.43
N ARG A 38 -0.30 -10.82 -1.58
CA ARG A 38 -0.68 -12.21 -1.86
C ARG A 38 -1.91 -12.26 -2.75
N ASN A 39 -1.82 -12.93 -3.88
CA ASN A 39 -2.93 -13.12 -4.83
C ASN A 39 -3.60 -11.79 -5.22
N GLY A 40 -2.81 -10.73 -5.43
CA GLY A 40 -3.31 -9.41 -5.83
C GLY A 40 -3.82 -8.53 -4.70
N ARG A 41 -4.02 -9.07 -3.50
CA ARG A 41 -4.37 -8.29 -2.31
C ARG A 41 -3.11 -7.74 -1.64
N ALA A 42 -3.18 -6.49 -1.22
CA ALA A 42 -2.18 -5.83 -0.39
C ALA A 42 -2.76 -5.60 1.01
N THR A 43 -2.10 -6.12 2.04
CA THR A 43 -2.49 -5.91 3.44
C THR A 43 -1.26 -5.56 4.26
N GLY A 44 -1.41 -4.76 5.30
CA GLY A 44 -0.24 -4.37 6.08
C GLY A 44 -0.56 -3.37 7.17
N GLY A 45 0.46 -2.65 7.59
CA GLY A 45 0.31 -1.57 8.55
C GLY A 45 1.64 -0.97 8.95
N ASP A 46 1.51 0.09 9.73
CA ASP A 46 2.58 0.63 10.55
C ASP A 46 2.15 0.57 12.01
N SER A 47 2.88 1.29 12.86
CA SER A 47 2.54 1.35 14.27
C SER A 47 1.11 1.86 14.51
N SER A 48 0.55 2.75 13.70
CA SER A 48 -0.68 3.52 13.95
C SER A 48 -1.87 3.15 13.03
N TYR A 49 -1.60 2.71 11.80
CA TYR A 49 -2.60 2.43 10.77
C TYR A 49 -2.49 1.01 10.22
N TYR A 50 -3.63 0.42 9.91
CA TYR A 50 -3.78 -0.81 9.13
C TYR A 50 -4.06 -0.45 7.68
N TYR A 51 -3.49 -1.23 6.75
CA TYR A 51 -3.61 -1.03 5.32
C TYR A 51 -4.33 -2.20 4.67
N ASP A 52 -5.25 -1.93 3.75
CA ASP A 52 -5.89 -2.94 2.92
C ASP A 52 -6.12 -2.40 1.50
N GLY A 53 -5.96 -3.26 0.51
CA GLY A 53 -6.08 -2.82 -0.87
C GLY A 53 -5.67 -3.90 -1.85
N TYR A 54 -5.36 -3.46 -3.06
CA TYR A 54 -4.94 -4.34 -4.14
C TYR A 54 -4.04 -3.63 -5.13
N LEU A 55 -3.30 -4.43 -5.90
CA LEU A 55 -2.46 -3.97 -6.99
C LEU A 55 -3.00 -4.49 -8.33
N GLU A 56 -2.89 -3.65 -9.35
CA GLU A 56 -3.22 -4.00 -10.72
C GLU A 56 -2.14 -3.50 -11.68
N ASP A 57 -2.13 -4.02 -12.90
CA ASP A 57 -1.25 -3.51 -13.94
C ASP A 57 -1.80 -2.22 -14.53
N GLY A 58 -1.01 -1.15 -14.42
CA GLY A 58 -1.22 0.10 -15.13
C GLY A 58 -0.51 0.12 -16.48
N PRO A 59 -0.72 1.20 -17.27
CA PRO A 59 -0.14 1.33 -18.61
C PRO A 59 1.40 1.40 -18.59
N ASN A 60 2.01 1.94 -17.53
CA ASN A 60 3.45 2.18 -17.44
C ASN A 60 4.10 1.60 -16.17
N GLY A 61 3.38 0.80 -15.38
CA GLY A 61 3.83 0.30 -14.09
C GLY A 61 2.68 -0.19 -13.22
N PRO A 62 2.95 -0.60 -11.96
CA PRO A 62 1.91 -1.03 -11.05
C PRO A 62 1.01 0.13 -10.62
N LEU A 63 -0.28 -0.15 -10.48
CA LEU A 63 -1.25 0.72 -9.83
C LEU A 63 -1.67 0.09 -8.52
N ALA A 64 -1.80 0.89 -7.46
CA ALA A 64 -2.32 0.40 -6.18
C ALA A 64 -3.47 1.28 -5.68
N ARG A 65 -4.49 0.64 -5.11
CA ARG A 65 -5.59 1.33 -4.42
C ARG A 65 -5.62 0.83 -2.99
N MET A 66 -5.29 1.73 -2.06
CA MET A 66 -5.04 1.39 -0.66
C MET A 66 -5.96 2.20 0.25
N LEU A 67 -6.66 1.50 1.14
CA LEU A 67 -7.37 2.04 2.29
C LEU A 67 -6.45 1.99 3.50
N PHE A 68 -6.39 3.10 4.23
CA PHE A 68 -5.69 3.22 5.50
C PHE A 68 -6.72 3.45 6.59
N VAL A 69 -6.63 2.70 7.69
CA VAL A 69 -7.54 2.81 8.84
C VAL A 69 -6.74 2.91 10.13
N ARG A 70 -6.98 3.96 10.91
CA ARG A 70 -6.35 4.16 12.21
C ARG A 70 -6.77 3.06 13.17
N HIS A 71 -5.82 2.43 13.83
CA HIS A 71 -6.09 1.48 14.93
C HIS A 71 -5.53 1.97 16.26
N ARG A 72 -4.57 2.90 16.26
CA ARG A 72 -4.09 3.57 17.47
C ARG A 72 -4.83 4.89 17.70
N PRO A 73 -5.65 5.02 18.76
CA PRO A 73 -6.27 6.30 19.09
C PRO A 73 -5.23 7.41 19.35
N GLY A 74 -5.50 8.61 18.85
CA GLY A 74 -4.67 9.79 19.08
C GLY A 74 -3.38 9.86 18.25
N SER A 75 -3.09 8.89 17.38
CA SER A 75 -1.98 9.00 16.43
C SER A 75 -2.34 9.89 15.25
N VAL A 76 -1.39 10.72 14.81
CA VAL A 76 -1.54 11.54 13.59
C VAL A 76 -0.88 10.82 12.42
N SER A 77 -1.55 10.78 11.26
CA SER A 77 -0.97 10.22 10.03
C SER A 77 0.00 11.21 9.41
N VAL A 78 0.91 10.72 8.57
CA VAL A 78 1.75 11.58 7.70
C VAL A 78 0.91 12.45 6.75
N VAL A 79 -0.38 12.12 6.56
CA VAL A 79 -1.34 12.91 5.78
C VAL A 79 -2.27 13.79 6.63
N GLY A 80 -2.06 13.86 7.94
CA GLY A 80 -2.86 14.64 8.89
C GLY A 80 -3.69 13.80 9.86
N ASP A 81 -4.52 14.48 10.66
CA ASP A 81 -5.38 13.84 11.66
C ASP A 81 -6.67 13.30 11.02
N VAL A 82 -6.57 12.09 10.46
CA VAL A 82 -7.68 11.42 9.76
C VAL A 82 -7.84 9.98 10.24
N GLU A 83 -9.09 9.55 10.48
CA GLU A 83 -9.40 8.19 10.94
C GLU A 83 -9.21 7.15 9.83
N HIS A 84 -9.63 7.47 8.61
CA HIS A 84 -9.42 6.64 7.43
C HIS A 84 -9.27 7.49 6.18
N PHE A 85 -8.53 6.99 5.21
CA PHE A 85 -8.30 7.68 3.93
C PHE A 85 -7.93 6.67 2.85
N THR A 86 -8.15 7.05 1.59
CA THR A 86 -7.75 6.24 0.43
C THR A 86 -6.59 6.89 -0.30
N VAL A 87 -5.66 6.09 -0.80
CA VAL A 87 -4.60 6.57 -1.69
C VAL A 87 -4.60 5.72 -2.95
N ILE A 88 -4.56 6.39 -4.10
CA ILE A 88 -4.31 5.78 -5.40
C ILE A 88 -2.85 6.04 -5.73
N PHE A 89 -2.09 4.97 -5.93
CA PHE A 89 -0.67 5.06 -6.26
C PHE A 89 -0.42 4.67 -7.72
N ASP A 90 0.38 5.49 -8.39
CA ASP A 90 1.09 5.17 -9.61
C ASP A 90 2.51 4.72 -9.28
N GLY A 91 2.94 3.60 -9.86
CA GLY A 91 4.20 2.97 -9.53
C GLY A 91 5.20 2.87 -10.67
N ARG A 92 6.47 2.74 -10.30
CA ARG A 92 7.62 2.45 -11.16
C ARG A 92 8.49 1.39 -10.50
N VAL A 93 9.02 0.48 -11.32
CA VAL A 93 10.02 -0.51 -10.88
C VAL A 93 11.43 -0.01 -11.24
N ASP A 94 12.36 -0.09 -10.29
CA ASP A 94 13.76 0.29 -10.45
C ASP A 94 14.65 -0.78 -9.79
N GLY A 95 14.99 -1.81 -10.57
CA GLY A 95 15.63 -3.02 -10.04
C GLY A 95 14.76 -3.68 -8.97
N GLU A 96 15.29 -3.77 -7.75
CA GLU A 96 14.61 -4.37 -6.58
C GLU A 96 13.79 -3.36 -5.77
N LEU A 97 13.75 -2.09 -6.21
CA LEU A 97 12.99 -1.02 -5.55
C LEU A 97 11.72 -0.72 -6.34
N PHE A 98 10.62 -0.57 -5.59
CA PHE A 98 9.33 -0.15 -6.15
C PHE A 98 9.01 1.24 -5.64
N HIS A 99 8.98 2.20 -6.55
CA HIS A 99 8.66 3.60 -6.27
C HIS A 99 7.18 3.83 -6.53
N LEU A 100 6.47 4.42 -5.55
CA LEU A 100 5.05 4.72 -5.64
C LEU A 100 4.81 6.21 -5.38
N GLU A 101 4.00 6.84 -6.21
CA GLU A 101 3.49 8.19 -6.02
C GLU A 101 1.98 8.14 -5.84
N GLY A 102 1.52 8.64 -4.70
CA GLY A 102 0.15 8.52 -4.21
C GLY A 102 -0.58 9.85 -4.17
N VAL A 103 -1.84 9.82 -4.60
CA VAL A 103 -2.80 10.93 -4.48
C VAL A 103 -3.97 10.48 -3.64
N LEU A 104 -4.38 11.34 -2.70
CA LEU A 104 -5.60 11.17 -1.92
C LEU A 104 -6.76 11.79 -2.70
N PRO A 105 -7.79 11.04 -3.12
CA PRO A 105 -8.96 11.60 -3.80
C PRO A 105 -9.64 12.75 -3.03
N GLU A 106 -9.66 12.66 -1.71
CA GLU A 106 -10.20 13.65 -0.77
C GLU A 106 -9.31 14.89 -0.59
N ALA A 107 -8.03 14.80 -0.94
CA ALA A 107 -7.06 15.89 -0.83
C ALA A 107 -6.03 15.84 -1.98
N PRO A 108 -6.41 16.14 -3.24
CA PRO A 108 -5.53 15.93 -4.40
C PRO A 108 -4.23 16.75 -4.39
N GLY A 109 -4.16 17.82 -3.60
CA GLY A 109 -2.95 18.63 -3.41
C GLY A 109 -1.91 17.99 -2.50
N LEU A 110 -2.28 16.94 -1.75
CA LEU A 110 -1.38 16.25 -0.84
C LEU A 110 -0.79 15.02 -1.53
N LYS A 111 0.53 15.05 -1.74
CA LYS A 111 1.28 13.94 -2.33
C LYS A 111 1.87 13.04 -1.25
N LEU A 112 1.73 11.74 -1.42
CA LEU A 112 2.40 10.72 -0.62
C LEU A 112 3.36 9.96 -1.53
N THR A 113 4.63 9.86 -1.16
CA THR A 113 5.59 9.02 -1.91
C THR A 113 6.00 7.84 -1.06
N ALA A 114 6.17 6.67 -1.67
CA ALA A 114 6.63 5.48 -0.99
C ALA A 114 7.71 4.76 -1.80
N VAL A 115 8.62 4.10 -1.10
CA VAL A 115 9.60 3.18 -1.66
C VAL A 115 9.46 1.85 -0.94
N MET A 116 9.31 0.78 -1.71
CA MET A 116 9.23 -0.58 -1.20
C MET A 116 10.44 -1.41 -1.60
N SER A 117 10.84 -2.31 -0.72
CA SER A 117 11.85 -3.34 -0.99
C SER A 117 11.38 -4.67 -0.41
N ARG A 118 11.65 -5.77 -1.12
CA ARG A 118 11.19 -7.11 -0.72
C ARG A 118 12.01 -7.62 0.47
N LEU A 119 11.33 -8.17 1.46
CA LEU A 119 11.95 -8.94 2.53
C LEU A 119 12.23 -10.37 2.05
N PRO A 120 13.29 -11.02 2.56
CA PRO A 120 13.55 -12.44 2.31
C PRO A 120 12.64 -13.32 3.18
N VAL A 121 11.32 -13.15 3.02
CA VAL A 121 10.29 -13.93 3.69
C VAL A 121 9.57 -14.76 2.64
N GLU A 122 9.54 -16.07 2.87
CA GLU A 122 8.79 -17.02 2.06
C GLU A 122 7.48 -17.36 2.78
N PHE A 123 6.38 -17.42 2.03
CA PHE A 123 5.13 -17.96 2.56
C PHE A 123 5.19 -19.47 2.46
N GLU A 124 4.98 -20.16 3.57
CA GLU A 124 4.66 -21.59 3.53
C GLU A 124 3.25 -21.75 2.95
N ASP A 125 3.09 -22.73 2.06
CA ASP A 125 1.82 -23.04 1.38
C ASP A 125 0.78 -23.67 2.32
#